data_AF-C7ZMW7-F1
#
_entry.id   AF-C7ZMW7-F1
#
_cell.length_a   1.000
_cell.length_b   1.000
_cell.length_c   1.000
_cell.angle_alpha   90.00
_cell.angle_beta   90.00
_cell.angle_gamma   90.00
#
_symmetry.space_group_name_H-M   'P 1'
#
loop_
_entity.id
_entity.type
_entity.pdbx_description
1 polymer ?
#
loop_
_entity_poly.entity_id
_entity_poly.type
_entity_poly.pdbx_seq_one_letter_code
_entity_poly.pdbx_strand_id
1 'polypeptide(L)'
;FTAINNSGLPFLDELLPLANWCPTIRNALLALAGLLRVQIRQEMSLCYEDQRLPESTAALERYQVALSTLRERILALQSNNACENDALEVLGSALLLTVAGFPRTMRPEDTHEWSHHMHGMISLVESLDSSITTHSSIGRLVKESVARLDIGAFALGRTQKGHNAWLRWEIHPPETPPSPDFCALEVIMGYPKSLLTIIAAISTILEEPDDDTLSFVIDLVSRLHRQSHPVQHTTTATLHPEPALAINGIPDATLSQIESSLILWKPPKIPGRLASHMAVALTGAWEVMRKAALVYFWRGGFRGNVLAPLPPHRRDVSEHYMREIMFGLYTLLNLYKTHSITMINIMTWPLIVVGNECGGSTQLQNEVESMLRKLQQRFQIEHLKHLSPMLKELWRRFGEHGNAAEDPGHVNSLSLNSLSKELGVCLPLF
;
A
#
# COMPACT_ATOMS: atom_id res chain seq x y z
N PHE A 1 -10.65 -10.13 -4.28
CA PHE A 1 -9.24 -10.06 -4.72
C PHE A 1 -8.94 -8.86 -5.57
N THR A 2 -9.77 -8.55 -6.55
CA THR A 2 -9.58 -7.36 -7.37
C THR A 2 -10.35 -6.20 -6.78
N ALA A 3 -9.75 -5.01 -6.77
CA ALA A 3 -10.47 -3.79 -6.46
C ALA A 3 -11.44 -3.43 -7.59
N ILE A 4 -11.11 -3.78 -8.84
CA ILE A 4 -11.94 -3.57 -10.02
C ILE A 4 -12.62 -4.89 -10.43
N ASN A 5 -13.75 -5.19 -9.78
CA ASN A 5 -14.43 -6.49 -9.87
C ASN A 5 -14.81 -6.91 -11.31
N ASN A 6 -15.14 -5.97 -12.19
CA ASN A 6 -15.64 -6.26 -13.54
C ASN A 6 -14.53 -6.51 -14.58
N SER A 7 -13.26 -6.45 -14.17
CA SER A 7 -12.10 -6.60 -15.07
C SER A 7 -11.52 -8.02 -15.09
N GLY A 8 -12.14 -8.98 -14.39
CA GLY A 8 -11.63 -10.35 -14.27
C GLY A 8 -10.43 -10.47 -13.33
N LEU A 9 -9.73 -11.61 -13.39
CA LEU A 9 -8.50 -11.88 -12.64
C LEU A 9 -7.32 -11.95 -13.63
N PRO A 10 -6.57 -10.85 -13.82
CA PRO A 10 -5.67 -10.68 -14.96
C PRO A 10 -4.48 -11.65 -15.00
N PHE A 11 -4.22 -12.38 -13.91
CA PHE A 11 -3.13 -13.35 -13.82
C PHE A 11 -3.58 -14.80 -13.97
N LEU A 12 -4.88 -15.08 -13.92
CA LEU A 12 -5.36 -16.47 -14.01
C LEU A 12 -5.20 -17.06 -15.40
N ASP A 13 -5.29 -16.23 -16.45
CA ASP A 13 -5.19 -16.70 -17.84
C ASP A 13 -3.80 -17.31 -18.13
N GLU A 14 -2.74 -16.83 -17.48
CA GLU A 14 -1.39 -17.39 -17.59
C GLU A 14 -1.11 -18.46 -16.51
N LEU A 15 -1.62 -18.29 -15.28
CA LEU A 15 -1.39 -19.26 -14.19
C LEU A 15 -2.13 -20.58 -14.37
N LEU A 16 -3.34 -20.59 -14.92
CA LEU A 16 -4.13 -21.81 -15.07
C LEU A 16 -3.48 -22.81 -16.05
N PRO A 17 -3.00 -22.39 -17.25
CA PRO A 17 -2.21 -23.26 -18.11
C PRO A 17 -0.96 -23.81 -17.41
N LEU A 18 -0.22 -22.98 -16.68
CA LEU A 18 0.97 -23.41 -15.95
C LEU A 18 0.63 -24.41 -14.85
N ALA A 19 -0.48 -24.24 -14.14
CA ALA A 19 -0.92 -25.15 -13.08
C ALA A 19 -1.17 -26.59 -13.55
N ASN A 20 -1.41 -26.81 -14.84
CA ASN A 20 -1.54 -28.16 -15.41
C ASN A 20 -0.22 -28.93 -15.36
N TRP A 21 0.91 -28.24 -15.48
CA TRP A 21 2.25 -28.82 -15.61
C TRP A 21 3.13 -28.58 -14.39
N CYS A 22 2.82 -27.54 -13.59
CA CYS A 22 3.55 -27.13 -12.40
C CYS A 22 2.75 -27.44 -11.13
N PRO A 23 3.08 -28.53 -10.40
CA PRO A 23 2.37 -28.92 -9.18
C PRO A 23 2.38 -27.84 -8.09
N THR A 24 3.44 -27.01 -8.04
CA THR A 24 3.59 -25.93 -7.05
C THR A 24 2.53 -24.86 -7.22
N ILE A 25 2.34 -24.34 -8.45
CA ILE A 25 1.28 -23.37 -8.78
C ILE A 25 -0.08 -23.98 -8.45
N ARG A 26 -0.32 -25.24 -8.83
CA ARG A 26 -1.58 -25.92 -8.54
C ARG A 26 -1.86 -26.01 -7.05
N ASN A 27 -0.88 -26.39 -6.23
CA ASN A 27 -1.04 -26.45 -4.79
C ASN A 27 -1.26 -25.06 -4.18
N ALA A 28 -0.57 -24.02 -4.67
CA ALA A 28 -0.78 -22.64 -4.24
C ALA A 28 -2.19 -22.12 -4.59
N LEU A 29 -2.70 -22.43 -5.80
CA LEU A 29 -4.08 -22.13 -6.20
C LEU A 29 -5.10 -22.84 -5.32
N LEU A 30 -4.87 -24.12 -4.99
CA LEU A 30 -5.77 -24.88 -4.11
C LEU A 30 -5.75 -24.36 -2.67
N ALA A 31 -4.58 -23.96 -2.17
CA ALA A 31 -4.45 -23.32 -0.86
C ALA A 31 -5.23 -22.00 -0.83
N LEU A 32 -5.02 -21.13 -1.82
CA LEU A 32 -5.75 -19.87 -1.98
C LEU A 32 -7.27 -20.10 -2.06
N ALA A 33 -7.72 -21.05 -2.89
CA ALA A 33 -9.13 -21.39 -3.03
C ALA A 33 -9.73 -21.93 -1.71
N GLY A 34 -8.97 -22.72 -0.97
CA GLY A 34 -9.36 -23.22 0.35
C GLY A 34 -9.59 -22.08 1.35
N LEU A 35 -8.63 -21.16 1.45
CA LEU A 35 -8.71 -19.97 2.32
C LEU A 35 -9.91 -19.08 1.98
N LEU A 36 -10.26 -18.99 0.71
CA LEU A 36 -11.38 -18.19 0.25
C LEU A 36 -12.74 -18.79 0.47
N ARG A 37 -12.84 -20.11 0.31
CA ARG A 37 -14.07 -20.82 0.68
C ARG A 37 -14.39 -20.63 2.15
N VAL A 38 -13.38 -20.59 3.02
CA VAL A 38 -13.57 -20.29 4.45
C VAL A 38 -14.10 -18.87 4.64
N GLN A 39 -13.52 -17.88 3.95
CA GLN A 39 -13.97 -16.48 4.05
C GLN A 39 -15.42 -16.29 3.56
N ILE A 40 -15.77 -16.82 2.38
CA ILE A 40 -17.12 -16.74 1.82
C ILE A 40 -18.15 -17.42 2.74
N ARG A 41 -17.80 -18.56 3.34
CA ARG A 41 -18.69 -19.26 4.29
C ARG A 41 -18.88 -18.50 5.59
N GLN A 42 -17.84 -17.84 6.09
CA GLN A 42 -17.94 -16.99 7.28
C GLN A 42 -18.77 -15.73 7.03
N GLU A 43 -18.66 -15.12 5.84
CA GLU A 43 -19.54 -14.01 5.43
C GLU A 43 -21.02 -14.44 5.40
N MET A 44 -21.33 -15.64 4.90
CA MET A 44 -22.68 -16.19 4.95
C MET A 44 -23.13 -16.54 6.38
N SER A 45 -22.19 -16.98 7.23
CA SER A 45 -22.47 -17.31 8.64
C SER A 45 -22.68 -16.08 9.52
N LEU A 46 -22.23 -14.88 9.14
CA LEU A 46 -22.56 -13.65 9.89
C LEU A 46 -24.07 -13.31 9.89
N CYS A 47 -24.90 -14.06 9.16
CA CYS A 47 -26.36 -14.02 9.26
C CYS A 47 -26.96 -15.01 10.30
N TYR A 48 -26.15 -15.88 10.91
CA TYR A 48 -26.56 -16.85 11.91
C TYR A 48 -25.48 -16.94 13.03
N GLU A 49 -25.84 -16.52 14.25
CA GLU A 49 -24.93 -16.62 15.39
C GLU A 49 -24.53 -18.07 15.70
N ASP A 50 -23.29 -18.23 16.15
CA ASP A 50 -22.66 -19.43 16.73
C ASP A 50 -22.39 -20.62 15.80
N GLN A 51 -21.19 -20.62 15.21
CA GLN A 51 -20.25 -21.75 15.26
C GLN A 51 -18.88 -21.36 14.69
N ARG A 52 -17.84 -21.33 15.54
CA ARG A 52 -16.44 -21.32 15.08
C ARG A 52 -16.12 -22.67 14.45
N LEU A 53 -16.22 -22.77 13.13
CA LEU A 53 -15.81 -23.97 12.40
C LEU A 53 -14.29 -24.08 12.31
N PRO A 54 -13.74 -25.31 12.35
CA PRO A 54 -12.31 -25.54 12.23
C PRO A 54 -11.78 -25.04 10.88
N GLU A 55 -10.57 -24.46 10.90
CA GLU A 55 -9.82 -24.15 9.70
C GLU A 55 -9.72 -25.40 8.82
N SER A 56 -9.84 -25.24 7.49
CA SER A 56 -9.68 -26.37 6.58
C SER A 56 -8.22 -26.83 6.64
N THR A 57 -7.95 -27.89 7.40
CA THR A 57 -6.62 -28.51 7.54
C THR A 57 -6.01 -28.80 6.16
N ALA A 58 -6.86 -29.21 5.20
CA ALA A 58 -6.47 -29.41 3.81
C ALA A 58 -5.92 -28.16 3.11
N ALA A 59 -6.42 -26.95 3.39
CA ALA A 59 -5.90 -25.72 2.80
C ALA A 59 -4.49 -25.39 3.36
N LEU A 60 -4.30 -25.59 4.67
CA LEU A 60 -3.02 -25.41 5.35
C LEU A 60 -1.98 -26.44 4.86
N GLU A 61 -2.37 -27.71 4.71
CA GLU A 61 -1.52 -28.76 4.14
C GLU A 61 -1.07 -28.40 2.72
N ARG A 62 -1.99 -27.93 1.87
CA ARG A 62 -1.67 -27.50 0.49
C ARG A 62 -0.74 -26.30 0.48
N TYR A 63 -0.93 -25.35 1.40
CA TYR A 63 -0.05 -24.20 1.58
C TYR A 63 1.37 -24.63 1.98
N GLN A 64 1.50 -25.53 2.97
CA GLN A 64 2.79 -26.06 3.40
C GLN A 64 3.51 -26.83 2.29
N VAL A 65 2.79 -27.68 1.54
CA VAL A 65 3.35 -28.39 0.39
C VAL A 65 3.80 -27.41 -0.70
N ALA A 66 3.01 -26.37 -1.00
CA ALA A 66 3.40 -25.35 -1.96
C ALA A 66 4.67 -24.62 -1.52
N LEU A 67 4.80 -24.27 -0.24
CA LEU A 67 5.99 -23.63 0.31
C LEU A 67 7.23 -24.53 0.25
N SER A 68 7.13 -25.80 0.63
CA SER A 68 8.26 -26.73 0.60
C SER A 68 8.76 -26.93 -0.83
N THR A 69 7.85 -27.16 -1.78
CA THR A 69 8.22 -27.33 -3.19
C THR A 69 8.74 -26.03 -3.80
N LEU A 70 8.18 -24.87 -3.45
CA LEU A 70 8.69 -23.57 -3.90
C LEU A 70 10.14 -23.35 -3.44
N ARG A 71 10.47 -23.71 -2.20
CA ARG A 71 11.84 -23.61 -1.69
C ARG A 71 12.82 -24.47 -2.49
N GLU A 72 12.45 -25.70 -2.81
CA GLU A 72 13.26 -26.58 -3.66
C GLU A 72 13.45 -26.00 -5.07
N ARG A 73 12.39 -25.42 -5.65
CA ARG A 73 12.44 -24.80 -6.98
C ARG A 73 13.30 -23.54 -7.02
N ILE A 74 13.26 -22.70 -5.98
CA ILE A 74 14.15 -21.53 -5.85
C ILE A 74 15.63 -21.97 -5.84
N LEU A 75 15.95 -23.05 -5.11
CA LEU A 75 17.33 -23.60 -5.11
C LEU A 75 17.72 -24.16 -6.47
N ALA A 76 16.80 -24.82 -7.18
CA ALA A 76 17.04 -25.34 -8.52
C ALA A 76 17.23 -24.22 -9.56
N LEU A 77 16.54 -23.10 -9.42
CA LEU A 77 16.69 -21.91 -10.28
C LEU A 77 18.09 -21.31 -10.25
N GLN A 78 18.83 -21.49 -9.15
CA GLN A 78 20.20 -21.03 -9.01
C GLN A 78 21.22 -21.92 -9.77
N SER A 79 20.77 -23.03 -10.36
CA SER A 79 21.60 -23.87 -11.22
C SER A 79 21.58 -23.36 -12.67
N ASN A 80 22.71 -23.47 -13.39
CA ASN A 80 22.90 -22.94 -14.76
C ASN A 80 21.94 -23.50 -15.84
N ASN A 81 21.00 -24.38 -15.49
CA ASN A 81 20.10 -25.06 -16.43
C ASN A 81 18.63 -24.64 -16.28
N ALA A 82 18.31 -23.61 -15.50
CA ALA A 82 16.92 -23.17 -15.30
C ALA A 82 16.33 -22.59 -16.60
N CYS A 83 15.12 -23.04 -16.96
CA CYS A 83 14.40 -22.51 -18.11
C CYS A 83 13.38 -21.42 -17.69
N GLU A 84 12.86 -20.68 -18.66
CA GLU A 84 11.84 -19.63 -18.43
C GLU A 84 10.62 -20.16 -17.66
N ASN A 85 10.17 -21.39 -17.95
CA ASN A 85 9.04 -22.00 -17.25
C ASN A 85 9.32 -22.26 -15.76
N ASP A 86 10.56 -22.59 -15.39
CA ASP A 86 10.94 -22.77 -13.99
C ASP A 86 10.86 -21.44 -13.23
N ALA A 87 11.28 -20.35 -13.88
CA ALA A 87 11.19 -19.01 -13.32
C ALA A 87 9.72 -18.57 -13.15
N LEU A 88 8.88 -18.82 -14.16
CA LEU A 88 7.45 -18.53 -14.09
C LEU A 88 6.72 -19.38 -13.05
N GLU A 89 7.11 -20.65 -12.86
CA GLU A 89 6.59 -21.50 -11.79
C GLU A 89 6.83 -20.87 -10.43
N VAL A 90 8.06 -20.42 -10.18
CA VAL A 90 8.44 -19.82 -8.91
C VAL A 90 7.79 -18.46 -8.69
N LEU A 91 7.84 -17.57 -9.69
CA LEU A 91 7.20 -16.26 -9.61
C LEU A 91 5.69 -16.37 -9.39
N GLY A 92 5.01 -17.24 -10.15
CA GLY A 92 3.58 -17.48 -10.04
C GLY A 92 3.19 -18.08 -8.69
N SER A 93 3.95 -19.07 -8.21
CA SER A 93 3.72 -19.68 -6.89
C SER A 93 3.93 -18.67 -5.77
N ALA A 94 5.00 -17.88 -5.84
CA ALA A 94 5.29 -16.87 -4.83
C ALA A 94 4.26 -15.74 -4.80
N LEU A 95 3.77 -15.29 -5.96
CA LEU A 95 2.65 -14.35 -6.05
C LEU A 95 1.41 -14.90 -5.35
N LEU A 96 1.03 -16.14 -5.67
CA LEU A 96 -0.14 -16.79 -5.11
C LEU A 96 -0.04 -16.96 -3.60
N LEU A 97 1.14 -17.29 -3.08
CA LEU A 97 1.37 -17.43 -1.64
C LEU A 97 1.37 -16.08 -0.94
N THR A 98 1.94 -15.02 -1.55
CA THR A 98 1.82 -13.65 -1.04
C THR A 98 0.37 -13.18 -1.02
N VAL A 99 -0.44 -13.54 -2.03
CA VAL A 99 -1.88 -13.20 -2.11
C VAL A 99 -2.73 -14.07 -1.17
N ALA A 100 -2.40 -15.34 -1.00
CA ALA A 100 -3.03 -16.24 -0.04
C ALA A 100 -2.80 -15.77 1.41
N GLY A 101 -1.77 -14.96 1.59
CA GLY A 101 -1.44 -14.33 2.85
C GLY A 101 -0.56 -15.22 3.70
N PHE A 102 0.20 -14.55 4.56
CA PHE A 102 0.85 -15.16 5.70
C PHE A 102 -0.21 -15.77 6.64
N PRO A 103 0.13 -16.79 7.44
CA PRO A 103 -0.82 -17.48 8.31
C PRO A 103 -1.67 -16.50 9.12
N ARG A 104 -2.99 -16.72 9.18
CA ARG A 104 -4.00 -15.83 9.80
C ARG A 104 -3.86 -15.67 11.33
N THR A 105 -2.78 -16.19 11.89
CA THR A 105 -2.46 -16.24 13.31
C THR A 105 -1.03 -15.76 13.58
N MET A 106 -0.54 -14.78 12.81
CA MET A 106 0.76 -14.18 13.09
C MET A 106 0.72 -13.54 14.48
N ARG A 107 1.61 -13.97 15.36
CA ARG A 107 1.90 -13.23 16.58
C ARG A 107 2.61 -11.93 16.18
N PRO A 108 2.58 -10.89 17.02
CA PRO A 108 3.38 -9.68 16.78
C PRO A 108 4.84 -10.00 16.45
N GLU A 109 5.40 -11.02 17.12
CA GLU A 109 6.76 -11.53 16.92
C GLU A 109 7.02 -12.10 15.51
N ASP A 110 5.99 -12.63 14.84
CA ASP A 110 6.07 -13.22 13.49
C ASP A 110 5.92 -12.14 12.38
N THR A 111 5.53 -10.90 12.74
CA THR A 111 5.28 -9.84 11.75
C THR A 111 6.53 -9.36 11.00
N HIS A 112 7.72 -9.67 11.52
CA HIS A 112 9.00 -9.40 10.85
C HIS A 112 9.20 -10.22 9.56
N GLU A 113 8.52 -11.36 9.42
CA GLU A 113 8.65 -12.27 8.27
C GLU A 113 8.21 -11.64 6.95
N TRP A 114 7.22 -10.74 7.00
CA TRP A 114 6.70 -10.05 5.82
C TRP A 114 7.80 -9.27 5.08
N SER A 115 8.54 -8.44 5.83
CA SER A 115 9.55 -7.56 5.23
C SER A 115 10.66 -8.41 4.62
N HIS A 116 11.11 -9.45 5.31
CA HIS A 116 12.10 -10.40 4.79
C HIS A 116 11.63 -11.13 3.53
N HIS A 117 10.37 -11.56 3.49
CA HIS A 117 9.78 -12.17 2.30
C HIS A 117 9.83 -11.20 1.10
N MET A 118 9.52 -9.92 1.31
CA MET A 118 9.62 -8.92 0.23
C MET A 118 11.05 -8.70 -0.26
N HIS A 119 12.03 -8.62 0.64
CA HIS A 119 13.44 -8.50 0.23
C HIS A 119 13.86 -9.73 -0.58
N GLY A 120 13.51 -10.93 -0.13
CA GLY A 120 13.78 -12.16 -0.86
C GLY A 120 13.12 -12.20 -2.24
N MET A 121 11.89 -11.71 -2.35
CA MET A 121 11.18 -11.59 -3.63
C MET A 121 11.81 -10.58 -4.58
N ILE A 122 12.28 -9.43 -4.05
CA ILE A 122 13.02 -8.43 -4.84
C ILE A 122 14.32 -9.03 -5.35
N SER A 123 15.12 -9.67 -4.48
CA SER A 123 16.36 -10.33 -4.89
C SER A 123 16.12 -11.44 -5.91
N LEU A 124 15.03 -12.21 -5.77
CA LEU A 124 14.63 -13.20 -6.77
C LEU A 124 14.37 -12.53 -8.12
N VAL A 125 13.55 -11.47 -8.17
CA VAL A 125 13.27 -10.73 -9.40
C VAL A 125 14.54 -10.16 -10.04
N GLU A 126 15.48 -9.65 -9.24
CA GLU A 126 16.77 -9.13 -9.71
C GLU A 126 17.71 -10.21 -10.24
N SER A 127 17.59 -11.45 -9.72
CA SER A 127 18.43 -12.56 -10.14
C SER A 127 17.99 -13.20 -11.48
N LEU A 128 16.75 -12.92 -11.92
CA LEU A 128 16.20 -13.46 -13.16
C LEU A 128 16.57 -12.59 -14.37
N ASP A 129 16.54 -13.19 -15.56
CA ASP A 129 16.64 -12.42 -16.80
C ASP A 129 15.50 -11.38 -16.87
N SER A 130 15.87 -10.13 -17.11
CA SER A 130 14.98 -9.00 -17.37
C SER A 130 13.91 -9.29 -18.43
N SER A 131 14.20 -10.16 -19.40
CA SER A 131 13.26 -10.56 -20.44
C SER A 131 12.02 -11.26 -19.86
N ILE A 132 12.20 -12.11 -18.84
CA ILE A 132 11.13 -12.86 -18.16
C ILE A 132 10.22 -11.88 -17.40
N THR A 133 10.81 -10.94 -16.66
CA THR A 133 10.07 -9.99 -15.82
C THR A 133 9.43 -8.84 -16.62
N THR A 134 9.81 -8.68 -17.89
CA THR A 134 9.29 -7.63 -18.77
C THR A 134 8.24 -8.17 -19.76
N HIS A 135 8.46 -9.34 -20.34
CA HIS A 135 7.61 -9.89 -21.40
C HIS A 135 6.48 -10.80 -20.89
N SER A 136 6.69 -11.59 -19.82
CA SER A 136 5.60 -12.38 -19.22
C SER A 136 4.66 -11.48 -18.41
N SER A 137 3.35 -11.77 -18.47
CA SER A 137 2.36 -11.01 -17.71
C SER A 137 2.42 -11.32 -16.22
N ILE A 138 2.68 -12.58 -15.85
CA ILE A 138 3.00 -12.98 -14.46
C ILE A 138 4.29 -12.32 -14.01
N GLY A 139 5.36 -12.40 -14.81
CA GLY A 139 6.66 -11.82 -14.46
C GLY A 139 6.54 -10.32 -14.17
N ARG A 140 5.84 -9.59 -15.05
CA ARG A 140 5.57 -8.16 -14.88
C ARG A 140 4.70 -7.88 -13.65
N LEU A 141 3.63 -8.65 -13.45
CA LEU A 141 2.75 -8.47 -12.30
C LEU A 141 3.48 -8.72 -10.97
N VAL A 142 4.35 -9.73 -10.90
CA VAL A 142 5.15 -10.00 -9.71
C VAL A 142 6.10 -8.85 -9.44
N LYS A 143 6.86 -8.42 -10.46
CA LYS A 143 7.77 -7.28 -10.38
C LYS A 143 7.04 -6.03 -9.85
N GLU A 144 5.90 -5.71 -10.42
CA GLU A 144 5.07 -4.57 -10.01
C GLU A 144 4.50 -4.72 -8.59
N SER A 145 4.05 -5.92 -8.23
CA SER A 145 3.48 -6.20 -6.92
C SER A 145 4.55 -6.06 -5.84
N VAL A 146 5.71 -6.69 -5.99
CA VAL A 146 6.78 -6.64 -4.97
C VAL A 146 7.36 -5.22 -4.87
N ALA A 147 7.45 -4.50 -5.99
CA ALA A 147 7.88 -3.10 -6.00
C ALA A 147 6.92 -2.18 -5.24
N ARG A 148 5.60 -2.38 -5.41
CA ARG A 148 4.58 -1.63 -4.66
C ARG A 148 4.69 -1.90 -3.17
N LEU A 149 4.90 -3.15 -2.83
CA LEU A 149 5.00 -3.66 -1.47
C LEU A 149 6.26 -3.17 -0.73
N ASP A 150 7.28 -2.79 -1.48
CA ASP A 150 8.50 -2.16 -0.97
C ASP A 150 8.36 -0.65 -0.70
N ILE A 151 7.27 -0.01 -1.11
CA ILE A 151 7.06 1.43 -0.85
C ILE A 151 6.90 1.65 0.66
N GLY A 152 7.85 2.37 1.27
CA GLY A 152 7.92 2.62 2.71
C GLY A 152 6.66 3.25 3.31
N ALA A 153 5.97 4.13 2.57
CA ALA A 153 4.72 4.74 2.99
C ALA A 153 3.63 3.71 3.33
N PHE A 154 3.66 2.52 2.71
CA PHE A 154 2.69 1.46 2.96
C PHE A 154 3.14 0.44 4.01
N ALA A 155 4.09 0.81 4.88
CA ALA A 155 4.57 -0.04 5.95
C ALA A 155 4.81 0.75 7.26
N LEU A 156 4.73 0.05 8.38
CA LEU A 156 5.14 0.53 9.71
C LEU A 156 6.18 -0.40 10.31
N GLY A 157 7.14 0.17 11.03
CA GLY A 157 8.05 -0.62 11.88
C GLY A 157 9.07 -1.47 11.10
N ARG A 158 9.33 -1.17 9.81
CA ARG A 158 10.38 -1.85 9.04
C ARG A 158 11.73 -1.74 9.75
N THR A 159 12.42 -2.87 9.85
CA THR A 159 13.78 -2.97 10.40
C THR A 159 14.85 -2.64 9.36
N GLN A 160 14.56 -2.91 8.08
CA GLN A 160 15.46 -2.69 6.94
C GLN A 160 14.95 -1.52 6.07
N LYS A 161 15.88 -0.76 5.47
CA LYS A 161 15.57 0.26 4.46
C LYS A 161 14.95 -0.40 3.22
N GLY A 162 14.03 0.30 2.56
CA GLY A 162 13.48 -0.17 1.29
C GLY A 162 14.51 -0.21 0.18
N HIS A 163 14.30 -1.09 -0.80
CA HIS A 163 15.11 -1.14 -2.02
C HIS A 163 14.71 -0.05 -3.03
N ASN A 164 13.65 0.70 -2.73
CA ASN A 164 13.01 1.68 -3.62
C ASN A 164 12.72 1.06 -4.99
N ALA A 165 12.33 -0.22 -5.01
CA ALA A 165 12.23 -1.02 -6.23
C ALA A 165 11.26 -0.42 -7.26
N TRP A 166 10.18 0.23 -6.80
CA TRP A 166 9.23 0.93 -7.68
C TRP A 166 9.89 2.00 -8.54
N LEU A 167 10.77 2.80 -7.93
CA LEU A 167 11.45 3.91 -8.58
C LEU A 167 12.66 3.43 -9.38
N ARG A 168 13.49 2.57 -8.78
CA ARG A 168 14.72 2.04 -9.39
C ARG A 168 14.45 1.18 -10.63
N TRP A 169 13.34 0.44 -10.65
CA TRP A 169 12.95 -0.35 -11.82
C TRP A 169 12.08 0.40 -12.82
N GLU A 170 11.85 1.70 -12.59
CA GLU A 170 11.06 2.57 -13.45
C GLU A 170 9.70 1.94 -13.81
N ILE A 171 8.94 1.46 -12.82
CA ILE A 171 7.68 0.72 -13.06
C ILE A 171 6.65 1.56 -13.84
N HIS A 172 6.65 2.86 -13.60
CA HIS A 172 5.82 3.80 -14.34
C HIS A 172 6.57 5.13 -14.50
N PRO A 173 7.39 5.25 -15.55
CA PRO A 173 8.12 6.47 -15.82
C PRO A 173 7.12 7.59 -16.15
N PRO A 174 7.40 8.85 -15.76
CA PRO A 174 6.50 9.98 -16.02
C PRO A 174 6.08 10.05 -17.49
N GLU A 175 6.99 9.76 -18.42
CA GLU A 175 6.78 9.85 -19.86
C GLU A 175 5.80 8.83 -20.43
N THR A 176 5.29 7.90 -19.61
CA THR A 176 4.37 6.86 -20.05
C THR A 176 3.06 7.48 -20.54
N PRO A 177 2.65 7.25 -21.81
CA PRO A 177 1.37 7.74 -22.27
C PRO A 177 0.23 7.08 -21.48
N PRO A 178 -0.86 7.82 -21.20
CA PRO A 178 -2.00 7.25 -20.50
C PRO A 178 -2.58 6.09 -21.31
N SER A 179 -2.54 4.89 -20.73
CA SER A 179 -3.13 3.70 -21.31
C SER A 179 -4.65 3.86 -21.39
N PRO A 180 -5.31 3.38 -22.47
CA PRO A 180 -6.77 3.37 -22.54
C PRO A 180 -7.41 2.41 -21.54
N ASP A 181 -6.65 1.42 -21.04
CA ASP A 181 -7.10 0.36 -20.15
C ASP A 181 -6.20 0.18 -18.92
N PHE A 182 -6.77 -0.34 -17.84
CA PHE A 182 -6.03 -0.67 -16.62
C PHE A 182 -5.08 -1.84 -16.83
N CYS A 183 -3.88 -1.74 -16.27
CA CYS A 183 -2.97 -2.88 -16.18
C CYS A 183 -3.39 -3.86 -15.09
N ALA A 184 -2.74 -5.03 -15.05
CA ALA A 184 -3.05 -6.08 -14.08
C ALA A 184 -2.95 -5.62 -12.61
N LEU A 185 -1.89 -4.86 -12.27
CA LEU A 185 -1.72 -4.30 -10.93
C LEU A 185 -2.87 -3.33 -10.59
N GLU A 186 -3.26 -2.45 -11.50
CA GLU A 186 -4.36 -1.48 -11.31
C GLU A 186 -5.71 -2.19 -11.12
N VAL A 187 -5.94 -3.32 -11.77
CA VAL A 187 -7.15 -4.13 -11.56
C VAL A 187 -7.18 -4.74 -10.16
N ILE A 188 -6.04 -5.24 -9.68
CA ILE A 188 -5.91 -5.85 -8.35
C ILE A 188 -6.00 -4.78 -7.26
N MET A 189 -5.23 -3.71 -7.43
CA MET A 189 -5.00 -2.67 -6.42
C MET A 189 -5.88 -1.46 -6.56
N GLY A 190 -6.66 -1.30 -7.62
CA GLY A 190 -7.58 -0.16 -7.79
C GLY A 190 -6.91 1.22 -7.88
N TYR A 191 -5.58 1.31 -7.81
CA TYR A 191 -4.82 2.56 -7.77
C TYR A 191 -4.02 2.77 -9.03
N PRO A 192 -4.04 3.98 -9.60
CA PRO A 192 -3.31 4.28 -10.81
C PRO A 192 -1.81 4.35 -10.53
N LYS A 193 -1.01 3.77 -11.43
CA LYS A 193 0.44 3.73 -11.27
C LYS A 193 1.06 5.13 -11.13
N SER A 194 0.51 6.12 -11.82
CA SER A 194 0.96 7.52 -11.73
C SER A 194 0.92 8.07 -10.29
N LEU A 195 -0.12 7.75 -9.52
CA LEU A 195 -0.24 8.22 -8.14
C LEU A 195 0.70 7.43 -7.22
N LEU A 196 0.84 6.13 -7.44
CA LEU A 196 1.80 5.29 -6.72
C LEU A 196 3.24 5.77 -6.92
N THR A 197 3.60 6.23 -8.12
CA THR A 197 4.93 6.82 -8.38
C THR A 197 5.19 8.08 -7.55
N ILE A 198 4.19 8.96 -7.42
CA ILE A 198 4.32 10.17 -6.57
C ILE A 198 4.46 9.77 -5.09
N ILE A 199 3.63 8.83 -4.62
CA ILE A 199 3.71 8.33 -3.24
C ILE A 199 5.05 7.64 -2.96
N ALA A 200 5.58 6.89 -3.92
CA ALA A 200 6.89 6.26 -3.82
C ALA A 200 8.00 7.32 -3.71
N ALA A 201 7.98 8.36 -4.54
CA ALA A 201 8.95 9.46 -4.46
C ALA A 201 8.89 10.19 -3.10
N ILE A 202 7.68 10.46 -2.60
CA ILE A 202 7.46 11.03 -1.26
C ILE A 202 8.07 10.11 -0.19
N SER A 203 7.75 8.82 -0.24
CA SER A 203 8.25 7.84 0.71
C SER A 203 9.77 7.82 0.74
N THR A 204 10.41 7.75 -0.42
CA THR A 204 11.88 7.68 -0.53
C THR A 204 12.54 8.93 0.05
N ILE A 205 12.01 10.13 -0.24
CA ILE A 205 12.49 11.39 0.33
C ILE A 205 12.38 11.39 1.87
N LEU A 206 11.25 10.95 2.41
CA LEU A 206 11.01 10.91 3.85
C LEU A 206 11.81 9.82 4.58
N GLU A 207 12.37 8.85 3.86
CA GLU A 207 13.19 7.78 4.42
C GLU A 207 14.69 8.09 4.48
N GLU A 208 15.09 9.30 4.09
CA GLU A 208 16.49 9.77 4.03
C GLU A 208 17.34 8.88 3.10
N PRO A 209 17.18 9.09 1.77
CA PRO A 209 17.90 8.32 0.77
C PRO A 209 19.40 8.66 0.77
N ASP A 210 20.23 7.78 0.22
CA ASP A 210 21.61 8.13 -0.13
C ASP A 210 21.67 9.19 -1.25
N ASP A 211 22.83 9.82 -1.43
CA ASP A 211 23.01 10.95 -2.36
C ASP A 211 22.62 10.60 -3.82
N ASP A 212 22.96 9.39 -4.27
CA ASP A 212 22.65 8.91 -5.62
C ASP A 212 21.14 8.76 -5.82
N THR A 213 20.47 8.12 -4.86
CA THR A 213 19.01 7.96 -4.86
C THR A 213 18.32 9.32 -4.73
N LEU A 214 18.82 10.23 -3.90
CA LEU A 214 18.27 11.58 -3.74
C LEU A 214 18.31 12.35 -5.06
N SER A 215 19.46 12.35 -5.74
CA SER A 215 19.64 13.02 -7.03
C SER A 215 18.64 12.49 -8.08
N PHE A 216 18.50 11.16 -8.17
CA PHE A 216 17.53 10.53 -9.06
C PHE A 216 16.08 10.93 -8.75
N VAL A 217 15.70 10.94 -7.46
CA VAL A 217 14.33 11.30 -7.06
C VAL A 217 14.04 12.78 -7.32
N ILE A 218 15.02 13.68 -7.13
CA ILE A 218 14.86 15.11 -7.45
C ILE A 218 14.61 15.32 -8.95
N ASP A 219 15.34 14.61 -9.83
CA ASP A 219 15.09 14.66 -11.28
C ASP A 219 13.68 14.13 -11.62
N LEU A 220 13.30 12.98 -11.03
CA LEU A 220 11.98 12.39 -11.24
C LEU A 220 10.86 13.35 -10.84
N VAL A 221 10.95 13.97 -9.66
CA VAL A 221 9.99 14.97 -9.17
C VAL A 221 9.90 16.15 -10.13
N SER A 222 11.05 16.64 -10.62
CA SER A 222 11.10 17.72 -11.60
C SER A 222 10.40 17.34 -12.92
N ARG A 223 10.51 16.07 -13.35
CA ARG A 223 9.78 15.55 -14.52
C ARG A 223 8.28 15.45 -14.28
N LEU A 224 7.85 14.87 -13.15
CA LEU A 224 6.44 14.77 -12.75
C LEU A 224 5.77 16.14 -12.66
N HIS A 225 6.48 17.11 -12.10
CA HIS A 225 6.00 18.49 -11.99
C HIS A 225 5.81 19.15 -13.36
N ARG A 226 6.80 19.03 -14.27
CA ARG A 226 6.71 19.56 -15.64
C ARG A 226 5.52 19.00 -16.42
N GLN A 227 5.18 17.73 -16.23
CA GLN A 227 4.04 17.12 -16.90
C GLN A 227 2.69 17.60 -16.35
N SER A 228 2.65 17.88 -15.05
CA SER A 228 1.47 18.47 -14.40
C SER A 228 1.26 19.93 -14.82
N HIS A 229 2.29 20.56 -15.39
CA HIS A 229 2.33 21.94 -15.90
C HIS A 229 2.74 22.03 -17.37
N PRO A 230 1.87 21.62 -18.32
CA PRO A 230 2.12 21.88 -19.73
C PRO A 230 2.04 23.39 -19.98
N VAL A 231 3.20 24.04 -20.07
CA VAL A 231 3.47 25.46 -20.38
C VAL A 231 2.20 26.30 -20.64
N GLN A 232 1.74 27.01 -19.62
CA GLN A 232 0.98 28.25 -19.78
C GLN A 232 1.73 29.39 -19.11
N HIS A 233 1.71 30.53 -19.80
CA HIS A 233 2.46 31.74 -19.54
C HIS A 233 2.40 32.20 -18.07
N THR A 234 3.57 32.71 -17.65
CA THR A 234 3.81 33.71 -16.61
C THR A 234 2.54 34.33 -16.04
N THR A 235 2.03 33.76 -14.95
CA THR A 235 1.24 34.51 -13.98
C THR A 235 1.74 34.13 -12.60
N THR A 236 2.61 34.98 -12.06
CA THR A 236 3.01 35.00 -10.66
C THR A 236 1.78 35.16 -9.78
N ALA A 237 1.19 34.04 -9.36
CA ALA A 237 0.47 33.98 -8.10
C ALA A 237 1.44 33.38 -7.08
N THR A 238 2.07 34.26 -6.31
CA THR A 238 2.92 33.94 -5.16
C THR A 238 2.05 33.30 -4.06
N LEU A 239 1.74 32.02 -4.22
CA LEU A 239 1.60 31.11 -3.09
C LEU A 239 3.02 30.68 -2.75
N HIS A 240 3.73 31.48 -1.94
CA HIS A 240 4.93 30.99 -1.27
C HIS A 240 4.47 30.05 -0.16
N PRO A 241 4.63 28.71 -0.28
CA PRO A 241 4.43 27.85 0.86
C PRO A 241 5.69 27.99 1.69
N GLU A 242 5.63 28.62 2.86
CA GLU A 242 6.71 28.43 3.83
C GLU A 242 6.83 26.92 4.13
N PRO A 243 8.02 26.32 3.97
CA PRO A 243 8.21 24.91 4.22
C PRO A 243 8.16 24.64 5.73
N ALA A 244 7.11 23.94 6.16
CA ALA A 244 7.01 23.38 7.51
C ALA A 244 8.02 22.25 7.78
N LEU A 245 8.47 21.62 6.70
CA LEU A 245 9.27 20.41 6.69
C LEU A 245 10.65 20.78 6.20
N ALA A 246 11.49 21.29 7.11
CA ALA A 246 12.91 21.28 6.86
C ALA A 246 13.37 19.82 6.92
N ILE A 247 13.35 19.14 5.78
CA ILE A 247 14.00 17.84 5.65
C ILE A 247 15.44 18.13 5.29
N ASN A 248 16.35 17.82 6.22
CA ASN A 248 17.78 18.10 6.06
C ASN A 248 18.29 17.55 4.72
N GLY A 249 18.92 18.41 3.92
CA GLY A 249 19.53 18.03 2.64
C GLY A 249 18.60 18.03 1.43
N ILE A 250 17.29 18.31 1.60
CA ILE A 250 16.34 18.35 0.47
C ILE A 250 16.01 19.80 0.12
N PRO A 251 16.17 20.24 -1.14
CA PRO A 251 15.80 21.59 -1.55
C PRO A 251 14.31 21.87 -1.35
N ASP A 252 13.97 23.01 -0.76
CA ASP A 252 12.58 23.46 -0.55
C ASP A 252 11.77 23.50 -1.87
N ALA A 253 12.45 23.79 -2.97
CA ALA A 253 11.88 23.75 -4.31
C ALA A 253 11.35 22.35 -4.67
N THR A 254 12.08 21.28 -4.33
CA THR A 254 11.67 19.89 -4.57
C THR A 254 10.42 19.55 -3.76
N LEU A 255 10.37 19.95 -2.48
CA LEU A 255 9.21 19.73 -1.62
C LEU A 255 7.96 20.44 -2.17
N SER A 256 8.13 21.67 -2.66
CA SER A 256 7.06 22.45 -3.29
C SER A 256 6.58 21.82 -4.61
N GLN A 257 7.48 21.25 -5.41
CA GLN A 257 7.15 20.56 -6.65
C GLN A 257 6.33 19.29 -6.41
N ILE A 258 6.64 18.53 -5.35
CA ILE A 258 5.87 17.34 -4.94
C ILE A 258 4.46 17.72 -4.53
N GLU A 259 4.34 18.71 -3.64
CA GLU A 259 3.05 19.23 -3.19
C GLU A 259 2.20 19.68 -4.39
N SER A 260 2.79 20.44 -5.30
CA SER A 260 2.14 20.90 -6.53
C SER A 260 1.72 19.72 -7.42
N SER A 261 2.59 18.71 -7.57
CA SER A 261 2.29 17.51 -8.37
C SER A 261 1.10 16.73 -7.81
N LEU A 262 0.96 16.62 -6.48
CA LEU A 262 -0.21 16.01 -5.84
C LEU A 262 -1.48 16.87 -5.95
N ILE A 263 -1.37 18.19 -5.82
CA ILE A 263 -2.51 19.12 -5.94
C ILE A 263 -3.08 19.10 -7.35
N LEU A 264 -2.21 19.05 -8.35
CA LEU A 264 -2.57 19.17 -9.76
C LEU A 264 -2.68 17.84 -10.48
N TRP A 265 -2.44 16.74 -9.77
CA TRP A 265 -2.56 15.40 -10.31
C TRP A 265 -3.94 15.20 -10.92
N LYS A 266 -3.97 14.75 -12.17
CA LYS A 266 -5.20 14.44 -12.89
C LYS A 266 -5.40 12.92 -12.90
N PRO A 267 -6.58 12.43 -12.51
CA PRO A 267 -6.87 11.00 -12.59
C PRO A 267 -6.84 10.52 -14.05
N PRO A 268 -6.40 9.26 -14.30
CA PRO A 268 -6.46 8.69 -15.63
C PRO A 268 -7.91 8.53 -16.09
N LYS A 269 -8.11 8.44 -17.40
CA LYS A 269 -9.44 8.25 -17.98
C LYS A 269 -9.97 6.88 -17.58
N ILE A 270 -11.19 6.85 -17.04
CA ILE A 270 -11.88 5.60 -16.75
C ILE A 270 -12.40 5.01 -18.06
N PRO A 271 -12.12 3.73 -18.37
CA PRO A 271 -12.66 3.06 -19.55
C PRO A 271 -14.20 3.13 -19.58
N GLY A 272 -14.77 3.55 -20.70
CA GLY A 272 -16.23 3.72 -20.84
C GLY A 272 -17.05 2.43 -20.70
N ARG A 273 -16.39 1.26 -20.72
CA ARG A 273 -17.01 -0.05 -20.48
C ARG A 273 -17.34 -0.32 -19.01
N LEU A 274 -16.81 0.46 -18.06
CA LEU A 274 -17.08 0.25 -16.65
C LEU A 274 -18.45 0.80 -16.25
N ALA A 275 -19.14 0.05 -15.38
CA ALA A 275 -20.39 0.49 -14.80
C ALA A 275 -20.21 1.76 -13.95
N SER A 276 -21.23 2.63 -13.93
CA SER A 276 -21.16 3.95 -13.28
C SER A 276 -20.80 3.88 -11.79
N HIS A 277 -21.31 2.88 -11.06
CA HIS A 277 -20.97 2.69 -9.64
C HIS A 277 -19.49 2.36 -9.42
N MET A 278 -18.87 1.62 -10.36
CA MET A 278 -17.44 1.31 -10.33
C MET A 278 -16.62 2.55 -10.67
N ALA A 279 -17.05 3.33 -11.65
CA ALA A 279 -16.41 4.61 -11.98
C ALA A 279 -16.41 5.56 -10.77
N VAL A 280 -17.55 5.70 -10.08
CA VAL A 280 -17.67 6.50 -8.85
C VAL A 280 -16.74 5.97 -7.75
N ALA A 281 -16.71 4.64 -7.55
CA ALA A 281 -15.81 4.02 -6.58
C ALA A 281 -14.34 4.35 -6.88
N LEU A 282 -13.91 4.18 -8.14
CA LEU A 282 -12.54 4.49 -8.59
C LEU A 282 -12.19 5.95 -8.36
N THR A 283 -13.03 6.89 -8.83
CA THR A 283 -12.75 8.31 -8.65
C THR A 283 -12.69 8.70 -7.17
N GLY A 284 -13.58 8.15 -6.35
CA GLY A 284 -13.60 8.41 -4.91
C GLY A 284 -12.36 7.86 -4.21
N ALA A 285 -11.99 6.63 -4.54
CA ALA A 285 -10.77 5.97 -4.06
C ALA A 285 -9.50 6.74 -4.40
N TRP A 286 -9.36 7.18 -5.65
CA TRP A 286 -8.18 7.92 -6.11
C TRP A 286 -8.05 9.27 -5.41
N GLU A 287 -9.17 9.95 -5.21
CA GLU A 287 -9.20 11.23 -4.49
C GLU A 287 -8.87 11.07 -3.00
N VAL A 288 -9.39 10.01 -2.36
CA VAL A 288 -9.03 9.64 -0.98
C VAL A 288 -7.53 9.41 -0.85
N MET A 289 -6.94 8.63 -1.77
CA MET A 289 -5.50 8.35 -1.76
C MET A 289 -4.66 9.62 -1.98
N ARG A 290 -5.05 10.47 -2.92
CA ARG A 290 -4.35 11.72 -3.22
C ARG A 290 -4.35 12.67 -2.02
N LYS A 291 -5.50 12.83 -1.35
CA LYS A 291 -5.63 13.63 -0.12
C LYS A 291 -4.82 13.02 1.02
N ALA A 292 -4.87 11.72 1.21
CA ALA A 292 -4.05 11.03 2.21
C ALA A 292 -2.55 11.21 1.94
N ALA A 293 -2.12 11.19 0.68
CA ALA A 293 -0.72 11.46 0.31
C ALA A 293 -0.29 12.89 0.68
N LEU A 294 -1.15 13.89 0.51
CA LEU A 294 -0.86 15.26 0.94
C LEU A 294 -0.73 15.37 2.47
N VAL A 295 -1.68 14.80 3.22
CA VAL A 295 -1.65 14.80 4.69
C VAL A 295 -0.41 14.06 5.21
N TYR A 296 -0.12 12.88 4.66
CA TYR A 296 1.08 12.10 4.96
C TYR A 296 2.36 12.89 4.68
N PHE A 297 2.44 13.53 3.51
CA PHE A 297 3.58 14.34 3.12
C PHE A 297 3.78 15.51 4.09
N TRP A 298 2.74 16.29 4.39
CA TRP A 298 2.82 17.46 5.28
C TRP A 298 3.21 17.15 6.72
N ARG A 299 2.91 15.94 7.21
CA ARG A 299 3.40 15.46 8.51
C ARG A 299 4.89 15.10 8.50
N GLY A 300 5.45 14.78 7.34
CA GLY A 300 6.76 14.11 7.24
C GLY A 300 6.65 12.58 7.37
N GLY A 301 5.50 12.03 6.97
CA GLY A 301 5.19 10.60 7.05
C GLY A 301 5.00 10.09 8.47
N PHE A 302 5.00 8.76 8.65
CA PHE A 302 4.79 8.14 9.96
C PHE A 302 5.96 8.28 10.94
N ARG A 303 7.10 8.82 10.48
CA ARG A 303 8.24 9.22 11.34
C ARG A 303 8.08 10.65 11.87
N GLY A 304 7.20 11.45 11.26
CA GLY A 304 6.93 12.81 11.68
C GLY A 304 6.41 12.87 13.11
N ASN A 305 6.87 13.86 13.87
CA ASN A 305 6.42 14.07 15.24
C ASN A 305 4.97 14.56 15.23
N VAL A 306 4.04 13.77 15.77
CA VAL A 306 2.61 14.14 15.83
C VAL A 306 2.34 15.26 16.84
N LEU A 307 3.22 15.44 17.83
CA LEU A 307 3.12 16.53 18.80
C LEU A 307 3.53 17.88 18.22
N ALA A 308 4.31 17.89 17.13
CA ALA A 308 4.67 19.12 16.44
C ALA A 308 3.45 19.64 15.66
N PRO A 309 2.97 20.87 15.89
CA PRO A 309 1.86 21.40 15.13
C PRO A 309 2.21 21.59 13.65
N LEU A 310 1.28 21.26 12.75
CA LEU A 310 1.37 21.71 11.36
C LEU A 310 1.21 23.25 11.30
N PRO A 311 1.80 23.92 10.29
CA PRO A 311 1.55 25.33 10.05
C PRO A 311 0.05 25.59 9.86
N PRO A 312 -0.45 26.78 10.22
CA PRO A 312 -1.88 27.08 10.20
C PRO A 312 -2.56 26.75 8.87
N HIS A 313 -1.98 27.18 7.74
CA HIS A 313 -2.58 26.95 6.42
C HIS A 313 -2.69 25.47 6.04
N ARG A 314 -1.72 24.65 6.44
CA ARG A 314 -1.74 23.19 6.21
C ARG A 314 -2.62 22.47 7.22
N ARG A 315 -2.73 22.98 8.44
CA ARG A 315 -3.59 22.41 9.48
C ARG A 315 -5.05 22.45 9.06
N ASP A 316 -5.55 23.62 8.65
CA ASP A 316 -6.95 23.80 8.27
C ASP A 316 -7.31 22.92 7.05
N VAL A 317 -6.42 22.86 6.06
CA VAL A 317 -6.60 22.02 4.88
C VAL A 317 -6.50 20.53 5.23
N SER A 318 -5.58 20.13 6.10
CA SER A 318 -5.44 18.76 6.58
C SER A 318 -6.70 18.30 7.32
N GLU A 319 -7.25 19.14 8.21
CA GLU A 319 -8.50 18.85 8.91
C GLU A 319 -9.69 18.66 7.95
N HIS A 320 -9.79 19.52 6.94
CA HIS A 320 -10.79 19.38 5.88
C HIS A 320 -10.60 18.06 5.11
N TYR A 321 -9.38 17.76 4.67
CA TYR A 321 -9.07 16.53 3.94
C TYR A 321 -9.30 15.28 4.77
N MET A 322 -8.99 15.28 6.07
CA MET A 322 -9.29 14.14 6.96
C MET A 322 -10.79 13.81 6.96
N ARG A 323 -11.65 14.84 7.01
CA ARG A 323 -13.12 14.65 6.95
C ARG A 323 -13.57 14.10 5.60
N GLU A 324 -13.04 14.63 4.51
CA GLU A 324 -13.35 14.14 3.16
C GLU A 324 -12.85 12.71 2.92
N ILE A 325 -11.66 12.36 3.44
CA ILE A 325 -11.12 11.00 3.41
C ILE A 325 -12.09 10.06 4.12
N MET A 326 -12.48 10.37 5.37
CA MET A 326 -13.40 9.53 6.12
C MET A 326 -14.75 9.37 5.41
N PHE A 327 -15.30 10.46 4.86
CA PHE A 327 -16.53 10.40 4.06
C PHE A 327 -16.39 9.51 2.82
N GLY A 328 -15.27 9.62 2.09
CA GLY A 328 -14.94 8.76 0.96
C GLY A 328 -14.88 7.28 1.35
N LEU A 329 -14.22 6.96 2.47
CA LEU A 329 -14.13 5.58 3.00
C LEU A 329 -15.52 5.03 3.39
N TYR A 330 -16.37 5.84 4.03
CA TYR A 330 -17.76 5.45 4.31
C TYR A 330 -18.57 5.19 3.03
N THR A 331 -18.37 6.01 2.00
CA THR A 331 -19.02 5.85 0.70
C THR A 331 -18.60 4.54 0.04
N LEU A 332 -17.29 4.25 0.00
CA LEU A 332 -16.76 3.00 -0.55
C LEU A 332 -17.25 1.77 0.25
N LEU A 333 -17.34 1.87 1.58
CA LEU A 333 -17.91 0.81 2.40
C LEU A 333 -19.41 0.57 2.12
N ASN A 334 -20.17 1.63 1.83
CA ASN A 334 -21.56 1.51 1.43
C ASN A 334 -21.70 0.90 0.02
N LEU A 335 -20.85 1.29 -0.93
CA LEU A 335 -20.79 0.68 -2.26
C LEU A 335 -20.43 -0.81 -2.20
N TYR A 336 -19.60 -1.23 -1.24
CA TYR A 336 -19.38 -2.65 -0.96
C TYR A 336 -20.68 -3.34 -0.50
N LYS A 337 -21.47 -2.72 0.38
CA LYS A 337 -22.75 -3.31 0.84
C LYS A 337 -23.78 -3.42 -0.27
N THR A 338 -23.86 -2.43 -1.17
CA THR A 338 -24.92 -2.35 -2.18
C THR A 338 -24.55 -3.02 -3.50
N HIS A 339 -23.27 -3.00 -3.87
CA HIS A 339 -22.79 -3.47 -5.18
C HIS A 339 -21.60 -4.44 -5.09
N SER A 340 -21.22 -4.88 -3.87
CA SER A 340 -20.09 -5.79 -3.65
C SER A 340 -18.75 -5.30 -4.20
N ILE A 341 -18.58 -3.98 -4.36
CA ILE A 341 -17.32 -3.37 -4.83
C ILE A 341 -16.27 -3.50 -3.72
N THR A 342 -15.20 -4.26 -3.95
CA THR A 342 -14.20 -4.60 -2.92
C THR A 342 -13.06 -3.58 -2.79
N MET A 343 -13.16 -2.44 -3.47
CA MET A 343 -12.14 -1.38 -3.45
C MET A 343 -11.83 -0.82 -2.07
N ILE A 344 -12.76 -0.88 -1.12
CA ILE A 344 -12.50 -0.44 0.27
C ILE A 344 -11.46 -1.34 0.98
N ASN A 345 -11.26 -2.58 0.54
CA ASN A 345 -10.35 -3.56 1.15
C ASN A 345 -8.89 -3.09 1.20
N ILE A 346 -8.48 -2.29 0.22
CA ILE A 346 -7.12 -1.80 0.01
C ILE A 346 -6.89 -0.40 0.60
N MET A 347 -7.89 0.17 1.29
CA MET A 347 -7.90 1.55 1.80
C MET A 347 -7.44 1.65 3.26
N THR A 348 -6.69 0.66 3.74
CA THR A 348 -6.13 0.69 5.10
C THR A 348 -5.18 1.88 5.26
N TRP A 349 -4.27 2.12 4.31
CA TRP A 349 -3.29 3.21 4.42
C TRP A 349 -3.91 4.61 4.61
N PRO A 350 -4.88 5.09 3.79
CA PRO A 350 -5.52 6.38 4.02
C PRO A 350 -6.17 6.51 5.40
N LEU A 351 -6.76 5.43 5.91
CA LEU A 351 -7.37 5.40 7.23
C LEU A 351 -6.33 5.56 8.35
N ILE A 352 -5.15 4.96 8.19
CA ILE A 352 -4.03 5.11 9.12
C ILE A 352 -3.41 6.50 9.04
N VAL A 353 -3.36 7.13 7.86
CA VAL A 353 -2.97 8.54 7.75
C VAL A 353 -3.89 9.44 8.58
N VAL A 354 -5.21 9.27 8.49
CA VAL A 354 -6.16 10.02 9.34
C VAL A 354 -5.95 9.67 10.82
N GLY A 355 -5.79 8.39 11.13
CA GLY A 355 -5.52 7.92 12.49
C GLY A 355 -4.28 8.54 13.12
N ASN A 356 -3.21 8.77 12.34
CA ASN A 356 -1.98 9.41 12.81
C ASN A 356 -2.21 10.88 13.23
N GLU A 357 -3.10 11.58 12.53
CA GLU A 357 -3.32 13.02 12.71
C GLU A 357 -4.44 13.35 13.69
N CYS A 358 -5.38 12.43 13.95
CA CYS A 358 -6.57 12.71 14.74
C CYS A 358 -6.37 12.71 16.27
N GLY A 359 -5.14 12.86 16.78
CA GLY A 359 -4.84 12.87 18.21
C GLY A 359 -5.63 13.91 19.02
N GLY A 360 -5.93 15.06 18.42
CA GLY A 360 -6.71 16.14 19.06
C GLY A 360 -8.23 16.03 18.94
N SER A 361 -8.78 15.01 18.25
CA SER A 361 -10.21 14.91 17.95
C SER A 361 -10.79 13.56 18.34
N THR A 362 -11.39 13.47 19.53
CA THR A 362 -12.05 12.25 20.02
C THR A 362 -13.14 11.75 19.07
N GLN A 363 -13.85 12.66 18.40
CA GLN A 363 -14.85 12.28 17.40
C GLN A 363 -14.22 11.51 16.23
N LEU A 364 -13.14 12.06 15.64
CA LEU A 364 -12.44 11.40 14.54
C LEU A 364 -11.79 10.08 14.97
N GLN A 365 -11.23 10.02 16.18
CA GLN A 365 -10.69 8.78 16.75
C GLN A 365 -11.75 7.66 16.78
N ASN A 366 -12.95 7.97 17.24
CA ASN A 366 -14.08 7.03 17.27
C ASN A 366 -14.51 6.61 15.85
N GLU A 367 -14.53 7.54 14.90
CA GLU A 367 -14.84 7.25 13.50
C GLU A 367 -13.79 6.32 12.86
N VAL A 368 -12.50 6.57 13.09
CA VAL A 368 -11.38 5.75 12.62
C VAL A 368 -11.44 4.35 13.22
N GLU A 369 -11.62 4.23 14.54
CA GLU A 369 -11.76 2.95 15.22
C GLU A 369 -12.96 2.15 14.68
N SER A 370 -14.11 2.81 14.52
CA SER A 370 -15.32 2.19 13.95
C SER A 370 -15.05 1.64 12.54
N MET A 371 -14.34 2.41 11.71
CA MET A 371 -13.98 1.99 10.35
C MET A 371 -13.02 0.81 10.37
N LEU A 372 -11.93 0.86 11.15
CA LEU A 372 -10.98 -0.24 11.29
C LEU A 372 -11.67 -1.55 11.68
N ARG A 373 -12.56 -1.49 12.66
CA ARG A 373 -13.35 -2.65 13.11
C ARG A 373 -14.24 -3.20 12.00
N LYS A 374 -14.92 -2.32 11.25
CA LYS A 374 -15.76 -2.72 10.09
C LYS A 374 -14.93 -3.37 8.99
N LEU A 375 -13.74 -2.84 8.69
CA LEU A 375 -12.84 -3.43 7.69
C LEU A 375 -12.32 -4.78 8.14
N GLN A 376 -11.86 -4.88 9.39
CA GLN A 376 -11.37 -6.13 9.97
C GLN A 376 -12.45 -7.23 9.94
N GLN A 377 -13.67 -6.91 10.38
CA GLN A 377 -14.77 -7.88 10.41
C GLN A 377 -15.22 -8.33 9.02
N ARG A 378 -15.19 -7.43 8.02
CA ARG A 378 -15.69 -7.71 6.67
C ARG A 378 -14.66 -8.39 5.78
N PHE A 379 -13.40 -7.97 5.86
CA PHE A 379 -12.36 -8.42 4.95
C PHE A 379 -11.36 -9.36 5.61
N GLN A 380 -11.47 -9.59 6.93
CA GLN A 380 -10.58 -10.46 7.70
C GLN A 380 -9.11 -10.06 7.58
N ILE A 381 -8.85 -8.75 7.49
CA ILE A 381 -7.51 -8.21 7.39
C ILE A 381 -6.86 -8.31 8.78
N GLU A 382 -6.08 -9.37 8.98
CA GLU A 382 -5.52 -9.75 10.28
C GLU A 382 -4.63 -8.66 10.89
N HIS A 383 -3.81 -7.98 10.09
CA HIS A 383 -2.89 -6.95 10.58
C HIS A 383 -3.63 -5.73 11.18
N LEU A 384 -4.92 -5.52 10.87
CA LEU A 384 -5.71 -4.45 11.50
C LEU A 384 -5.90 -4.66 13.01
N LYS A 385 -5.79 -5.90 13.51
CA LYS A 385 -5.84 -6.21 14.95
C LYS A 385 -4.74 -5.50 15.74
N HIS A 386 -3.60 -5.25 15.10
CA HIS A 386 -2.44 -4.58 15.70
C HIS A 386 -2.50 -3.05 15.54
N LEU A 387 -3.11 -2.56 14.46
CA LEU A 387 -3.19 -1.12 14.19
C LEU A 387 -4.11 -0.37 15.17
N SER A 388 -5.25 -0.95 15.55
CA SER A 388 -6.18 -0.25 16.46
C SER A 388 -5.59 0.00 17.86
N PRO A 389 -4.97 -0.98 18.55
CA PRO A 389 -4.26 -0.73 19.81
C PRO A 389 -3.12 0.29 19.67
N MET A 390 -2.37 0.22 18.58
CA MET A 390 -1.25 1.14 18.32
C MET A 390 -1.73 2.59 18.17
N LEU A 391 -2.81 2.83 17.43
CA LEU A 391 -3.39 4.17 17.30
C LEU A 391 -3.95 4.68 18.64
N LYS A 392 -4.60 3.83 19.43
CA LYS A 392 -5.09 4.20 20.77
C LYS A 392 -3.96 4.63 21.69
N GLU A 393 -2.85 3.91 21.65
CA GLU A 393 -1.66 4.25 22.41
C GLU A 393 -1.03 5.57 21.93
N LEU A 394 -0.98 5.80 20.61
CA LEU A 394 -0.57 7.08 20.04
C LEU A 394 -1.44 8.23 20.55
N TRP A 395 -2.76 8.09 20.51
CA TRP A 395 -3.71 9.11 20.96
C TRP A 395 -3.64 9.35 22.48
N ARG A 396 -3.44 8.29 23.27
CA ARG A 396 -3.24 8.40 24.72
C ARG A 396 -2.00 9.23 25.03
N ARG A 397 -0.85 8.89 24.44
CA ARG A 397 0.40 9.66 24.63
C ARG A 397 0.28 11.08 24.10
N PHE A 398 -0.44 11.29 23.00
CA PHE A 398 -0.75 12.63 22.49
C PHE A 398 -1.53 13.45 23.51
N GLY A 399 -2.57 12.90 24.15
CA GLY A 399 -3.35 13.60 25.17
C GLY A 399 -2.58 13.91 26.46
N GLU A 400 -1.64 13.05 26.84
CA GLU A 400 -0.77 13.25 28.01
C GLU A 400 0.25 14.35 27.80
N HIS A 401 0.87 14.41 26.61
CA HIS A 401 1.95 15.34 26.30
C HIS A 401 1.46 16.63 25.64
N GLY A 402 0.31 16.62 24.98
CA GLY A 402 -0.30 17.80 24.35
C GLY A 402 -0.70 18.89 25.35
N ASN A 403 -0.89 18.52 26.63
CA ASN A 403 -1.16 19.45 27.73
C ASN A 403 0.11 19.88 28.49
N ALA A 404 1.27 19.26 28.21
CA ALA A 404 2.51 19.46 28.95
C ALA A 404 3.50 20.43 28.25
N ALA A 405 2.98 21.36 27.45
CA ALA A 405 3.76 22.33 26.65
C ALA A 405 4.49 23.41 27.48
N GLU A 406 4.82 23.14 28.74
CA GLU A 406 5.52 24.08 29.64
C GLU A 406 6.98 23.70 29.95
N ASP A 407 7.52 22.59 29.42
CA ASP A 407 8.93 22.24 29.66
C ASP A 407 9.79 22.29 28.36
N PRO A 408 10.57 23.36 28.12
CA PRO A 408 11.34 23.57 26.88
C PRO A 408 12.55 22.63 26.71
N GLY A 409 12.85 21.76 27.70
CA GLY A 409 14.08 20.97 27.76
C GLY A 409 13.98 19.52 27.27
N HIS A 410 12.77 18.98 27.06
CA HIS A 410 12.58 17.60 26.61
C HIS A 410 11.69 17.56 25.36
N VAL A 411 12.34 17.48 24.19
CA VAL A 411 11.63 17.23 22.93
C VAL A 411 11.13 15.78 22.95
N ASN A 412 9.97 15.57 23.56
CA ASN A 412 9.24 14.31 23.43
C ASN A 412 8.86 14.17 21.96
N SER A 413 9.54 13.28 21.25
CA SER A 413 9.19 12.91 19.88
C SER A 413 8.22 11.73 19.92
N LEU A 414 7.03 11.93 19.36
CA LEU A 414 6.02 10.87 19.26
C LEU A 414 5.71 10.69 17.78
N SER A 415 5.91 9.48 17.26
CA SER A 415 5.58 9.14 15.88
C SER A 415 4.98 7.74 15.84
N LEU A 416 4.11 7.49 14.86
CA LEU A 416 3.51 6.16 14.71
C LEU A 416 4.57 5.09 14.39
N ASN A 417 5.60 5.44 13.63
CA ASN A 417 6.68 4.52 13.30
C ASN A 417 7.58 4.18 14.50
N SER A 418 7.89 5.15 15.38
CA SER A 418 8.65 4.86 16.60
C SER A 418 7.84 3.99 17.56
N LEU A 419 6.53 4.25 17.68
CA LEU A 419 5.63 3.42 18.48
C LEU A 419 5.51 1.99 17.95
N SER A 420 5.40 1.81 16.63
CA SER A 420 5.40 0.48 16.01
C SER A 420 6.66 -0.32 16.36
N LYS A 421 7.83 0.35 16.37
CA LYS A 421 9.10 -0.27 16.75
C LYS A 421 9.17 -0.61 18.25
N GLU A 422 8.70 0.28 19.12
CA GLU A 422 8.60 0.01 20.57
C GLU A 422 7.75 -1.23 20.86
N LEU A 423 6.64 -1.38 20.13
CA LEU A 423 5.73 -2.53 20.26
C LEU A 423 6.22 -3.79 19.54
N GLY A 424 7.38 -3.72 18.85
CA GLY A 424 7.95 -4.85 18.12
C GLY A 424 7.08 -5.32 16.95
N VAL A 425 6.36 -4.41 16.29
CA VAL A 425 5.42 -4.76 15.21
C VAL A 425 5.91 -4.19 13.88
N CYS A 426 5.90 -5.01 12.83
CA CYS A 426 6.20 -4.62 11.45
C CYS A 426 5.00 -4.93 10.54
N LEU A 427 4.23 -3.92 10.15
CA LEU A 427 2.94 -4.13 9.48
C LEU A 427 2.92 -3.58 8.05
N PRO A 428 2.39 -4.34 7.07
CA PRO A 428 1.89 -3.77 5.82
C PRO A 428 0.59 -2.96 6.07
N LEU A 429 0.36 -1.92 5.28
CA LEU A 429 -0.81 -1.02 5.37
C LEU A 429 -1.76 -1.11 4.16
N PHE A 430 -1.89 -2.27 3.52
CA PHE A 430 -2.69 -2.44 2.30
C PHE A 430 -3.59 -3.68 2.34
#